data_AF-A0A955EWL7-F1
#
_entry.id   AF-A0A955EWL7-F1
#
_cell.length_a   1.000
_cell.length_b   1.000
_cell.length_c   1.000
_cell.angle_alpha   90.00
_cell.angle_beta   90.00
_cell.angle_gamma   90.00
#
_symmetry.space_group_name_H-M   'P 1'
#
loop_
_entity.id
_entity.type
_entity.pdbx_description
1 polymer ?
#
loop_
_entity_poly.entity_id
_entity_poly.type
_entity_poly.pdbx_seq_one_letter_code
_entity_poly.pdbx_strand_id
1 'polypeptide(L)'
;IAAAYVAALMREPDGAHVFNLVGSVASCEDVVAIIKRHVNDARISIDGPALTSPPDVPEGNVRDVLKGLPATTLEDGIAATIAYYRNEPR
;
A
#
# COMPACT_ATOMS: atom_id res chain seq x y z
N ILE A 1 2.17 -6.67 1.86
CA ILE A 1 1.56 -7.19 3.11
C ILE A 1 1.68 -8.72 3.22
N ALA A 2 1.05 -9.50 2.34
CA ALA A 2 1.03 -10.97 2.44
C ALA A 2 2.42 -11.63 2.61
N ALA A 3 3.42 -11.16 1.85
CA ALA A 3 4.80 -11.65 1.98
C ALA A 3 5.39 -11.48 3.40
N ALA A 4 5.05 -10.40 4.11
CA ALA A 4 5.49 -10.18 5.48
C ALA A 4 4.81 -11.13 6.48
N TYR A 5 3.51 -11.38 6.29
CA TYR A 5 2.80 -12.40 7.07
C TYR A 5 3.42 -13.78 6.88
N VAL A 6 3.65 -14.19 5.64
CA VAL A 6 4.30 -15.47 5.34
C VAL A 6 5.70 -15.52 5.92
N ALA A 7 6.50 -14.46 5.80
CA ALA A 7 7.84 -14.41 6.36
C ALA A 7 7.84 -14.58 7.88
N ALA A 8 6.91 -13.93 8.60
CA ALA A 8 6.79 -14.06 10.04
C ALA A 8 6.34 -15.47 10.49
N LEU A 9 5.50 -16.14 9.69
CA LEU A 9 5.11 -17.53 9.95
C LEU A 9 6.27 -18.51 9.70
N MET A 10 7.08 -18.26 8.67
CA MET A 10 8.20 -19.15 8.31
C MET A 10 9.43 -18.93 9.18
N ARG A 11 9.53 -17.76 9.81
CA ARG A 11 10.65 -17.36 10.65
C ARG A 11 10.09 -16.62 11.86
N GLU A 12 9.76 -17.38 12.89
CA GLU A 12 9.23 -16.90 14.17
C GLU A 12 10.30 -16.02 14.86
N PRO A 13 10.18 -14.68 14.82
CA PRO A 13 11.15 -13.81 15.47
C PRO A 13 10.94 -13.84 16.98
N ASP A 14 12.01 -13.70 17.76
CA ASP A 14 11.91 -13.75 19.22
C ASP A 14 11.04 -12.61 19.77
N GLY A 15 9.94 -12.98 20.44
CA GLY A 15 9.05 -12.04 21.11
C GLY A 15 7.84 -11.60 20.29
N ALA A 16 7.07 -10.65 20.84
CA ALA A 16 5.82 -10.18 20.25
C ALA A 16 6.04 -8.85 19.51
N HIS A 17 6.52 -8.92 18.27
CA HIS A 17 6.74 -7.74 17.45
C HIS A 17 5.45 -7.20 16.83
N VAL A 18 5.36 -5.87 16.75
CA VAL A 18 4.36 -5.14 15.93
C VAL A 18 5.12 -4.37 14.87
N PHE A 19 4.75 -4.55 13.61
CA PHE A 19 5.41 -3.92 12.47
C PHE A 19 4.46 -3.00 11.70
N ASN A 20 4.96 -1.82 11.32
CA ASN A 20 4.33 -1.00 10.30
C ASN A 20 4.88 -1.42 8.93
N LEU A 21 4.00 -1.73 7.99
CA LEU A 21 4.39 -2.01 6.61
C LEU A 21 4.08 -0.79 5.76
N VAL A 22 5.06 0.09 5.65
CA VAL A 22 4.89 1.40 5.03
C VAL A 22 5.09 1.27 3.52
N GLY A 23 4.15 1.85 2.76
CA GLY A 23 4.25 1.99 1.31
C GLY A 23 4.90 3.32 0.93
N SER A 24 4.35 3.97 -0.10
CA SER A 24 4.71 5.35 -0.44
C SER A 24 3.69 6.31 0.18
N VAL A 25 4.17 7.41 0.76
CA VAL A 25 3.31 8.54 1.13
C VAL A 25 2.93 9.27 -0.16
N ALA A 26 1.63 9.50 -0.35
CA ALA A 26 1.10 10.16 -1.54
C ALA A 26 -0.11 11.03 -1.18
N SER A 27 -0.32 12.10 -1.93
CA SER A 27 -1.53 12.93 -1.81
C SER A 27 -2.74 12.25 -2.46
N CYS A 28 -3.95 12.71 -2.14
CA CYS A 28 -5.15 12.28 -2.85
C CYS A 28 -5.06 12.62 -4.34
N GLU A 29 -4.47 13.76 -4.67
CA GLU A 29 -4.23 14.25 -6.04
C GLU A 29 -3.34 13.29 -6.82
N ASP A 30 -2.25 12.80 -6.21
CA ASP A 30 -1.35 11.83 -6.84
C ASP A 30 -2.08 10.51 -7.14
N VAL A 31 -2.84 10.00 -6.17
CA VAL A 31 -3.62 8.76 -6.34
C VAL A 31 -4.66 8.92 -7.45
N VAL A 32 -5.41 10.03 -7.46
CA VAL A 32 -6.41 10.31 -8.51
C VAL A 32 -5.76 10.46 -9.88
N ALA A 33 -4.60 11.10 -9.97
CA ALA A 33 -3.85 11.24 -11.22
C ALA A 33 -3.44 9.86 -11.77
N ILE A 34 -2.91 8.97 -10.93
CA ILE A 34 -2.53 7.61 -11.33
C ILE A 34 -3.76 6.82 -11.79
N ILE A 35 -4.87 6.85 -11.03
CA ILE A 35 -6.10 6.15 -11.43
C ILE A 35 -6.59 6.64 -12.81
N LYS A 36 -6.59 7.96 -13.04
CA LYS A 36 -7.04 8.54 -14.31
C LYS A 36 -6.15 8.18 -15.50
N ARG A 37 -4.87 7.82 -15.30
CA ARG A 37 -4.02 7.26 -16.37
C ARG A 37 -4.46 5.87 -16.82
N HIS A 38 -5.05 5.08 -15.93
CA HIS A 38 -5.55 3.73 -16.22
C HIS A 38 -7.05 3.71 -16.60
N VAL A 39 -7.78 4.76 -16.22
CA VAL A 39 -9.23 4.90 -16.40
C VAL A 39 -9.56 6.35 -16.78
N ASN A 40 -9.39 6.68 -18.06
CA ASN A 40 -9.49 8.07 -18.55
C ASN A 40 -10.86 8.74 -18.29
N ASP A 41 -11.93 7.97 -18.17
CA ASP A 41 -13.30 8.44 -17.94
C ASP A 41 -13.73 8.41 -16.46
N ALA A 42 -12.80 8.08 -15.55
CA ALA A 42 -13.08 8.04 -14.12
C ALA A 42 -13.50 9.43 -13.59
N ARG A 43 -14.71 9.50 -13.04
CA ARG A 43 -15.26 10.71 -12.41
C ARG A 43 -14.93 10.70 -10.92
N ILE A 44 -13.80 11.30 -10.56
CA ILE A 44 -13.30 11.36 -9.18
C ILE A 44 -13.07 12.82 -8.80
N SER A 45 -13.62 13.22 -7.65
CA SER A 45 -13.41 14.51 -6.99
C SER A 45 -12.79 14.31 -5.62
N ILE A 46 -12.05 15.32 -5.15
CA ILE A 46 -11.46 15.39 -3.81
C ILE A 46 -12.14 16.57 -3.11
N ASP A 47 -12.64 16.36 -1.89
CA ASP A 47 -13.33 17.40 -1.13
C ASP A 47 -13.12 17.20 0.38
N GLY A 48 -13.33 18.28 1.14
CA GLY A 48 -13.18 18.30 2.59
C GLY A 48 -11.76 18.63 3.08
N PRO A 49 -11.61 18.89 4.39
CA PRO A 49 -10.30 19.19 4.98
C PRO A 49 -9.43 17.94 5.07
N ALA A 50 -8.11 18.15 5.13
CA ALA A 50 -7.17 17.08 5.44
C ALA A 50 -7.51 16.43 6.79
N LEU A 51 -7.35 15.11 6.87
CA LEU A 51 -7.49 14.37 8.12
C LEU A 51 -6.42 14.82 9.12
N THR A 52 -6.78 14.82 10.41
CA THR A 52 -5.86 15.20 11.50
C THR A 52 -4.82 14.13 11.83
N SER A 53 -4.91 12.96 11.19
CA SER A 53 -3.92 11.89 11.33
C SER A 53 -2.61 12.28 10.65
N PRO A 54 -1.45 11.94 11.23
CA PRO A 54 -0.18 12.05 10.53
C PRO A 54 -0.22 11.26 9.21
N PRO A 55 0.24 11.85 8.09
CA PRO A 55 0.28 11.16 6.79
C PRO A 55 1.44 10.16 6.70
N ASP A 56 2.43 10.28 7.60
CA ASP A 56 3.60 9.43 7.66
C ASP A 56 3.65 8.69 9.01
N VAL A 57 4.08 7.43 8.94
CA VAL A 57 4.27 6.55 10.09
C VAL A 57 5.62 5.85 9.89
N PRO A 58 6.52 5.87 10.89
CA PRO A 58 7.81 5.22 10.76
C PRO A 58 7.66 3.70 10.58
N GLU A 59 8.41 3.11 9.64
CA GLU A 59 8.39 1.67 9.34
C GLU A 59 8.97 0.83 10.51
N GLY A 60 9.84 1.43 11.32
CA GLY A 60 10.52 0.72 12.40
C GLY A 60 11.58 -0.24 11.87
N ASN A 61 11.70 -1.43 12.46
CA ASN A 61 12.75 -2.40 12.18
C ASN A 61 12.29 -3.62 11.37
N VAL A 62 11.13 -3.54 10.71
CA VAL A 62 10.55 -4.71 10.02
C VAL A 62 11.48 -5.30 8.96
N ARG A 63 12.26 -4.47 8.26
CA ARG A 63 13.21 -4.93 7.23
C ARG A 63 14.44 -5.63 7.82
N ASP A 64 14.78 -5.31 9.06
CA ASP A 64 15.88 -5.96 9.78
C ASP A 64 15.45 -7.34 10.31
N VAL A 65 14.24 -7.39 10.87
CA VAL A 65 13.66 -8.62 11.44
C VAL A 65 13.20 -9.58 10.34
N LEU A 66 12.43 -9.08 9.38
CA LEU A 66 11.93 -9.79 8.21
C LEU A 66 12.67 -9.32 6.96
N LYS A 67 13.81 -9.96 6.69
CA LYS A 67 14.68 -9.60 5.56
C LYS A 67 14.06 -9.97 4.21
N GLY A 68 14.35 -9.15 3.19
CA GLY A 68 13.99 -9.46 1.81
C GLY A 68 12.52 -9.27 1.47
N LEU A 69 11.77 -8.54 2.29
CA LEU A 69 10.37 -8.24 1.99
C LEU A 69 10.27 -7.43 0.69
N PRO A 70 9.36 -7.78 -0.24
CA PRO A 70 9.14 -7.00 -1.45
C PRO A 70 8.52 -5.65 -1.11
N ALA A 71 8.64 -4.71 -2.06
CA ALA A 71 7.91 -3.45 -2.08
C ALA A 71 7.24 -3.31 -3.45
N THR A 72 5.98 -2.89 -3.45
CA THR A 72 5.21 -2.59 -4.66
C THR A 72 5.08 -1.09 -4.75
N THR A 73 5.37 -0.51 -5.92
CA THR A 73 5.18 0.93 -6.11
C THR A 73 3.71 1.29 -6.06
N LEU A 74 3.40 2.56 -5.77
CA LEU A 74 2.01 3.03 -5.78
C LEU A 74 1.35 2.81 -7.15
N GLU A 75 2.08 3.09 -8.24
CA GLU A 75 1.56 2.97 -9.61
C GLU A 75 1.31 1.49 -9.98
N ASP A 76 2.27 0.60 -9.71
CA ASP A 76 2.09 -0.84 -9.97
C ASP A 76 0.95 -1.44 -9.13
N GLY A 77 0.83 -1.00 -7.87
CA GLY A 77 -0.22 -1.46 -6.96
C GLY A 77 -1.61 -1.04 -7.43
N ILE A 78 -1.76 0.23 -7.85
CA ILE A 78 -3.03 0.74 -8.40
C ILE A 78 -3.37 0.01 -9.71
N ALA A 79 -2.40 -0.14 -10.62
CA ALA A 79 -2.60 -0.82 -11.89
C ALA A 79 -3.06 -2.27 -11.72
N ALA A 80 -2.38 -3.03 -10.85
CA ALA A 80 -2.72 -4.42 -10.55
C ALA A 80 -4.13 -4.54 -9.93
N THR A 81 -4.47 -3.63 -9.00
CA THR A 81 -5.78 -3.62 -8.34
C THR A 81 -6.91 -3.32 -9.33
N ILE A 82 -6.73 -2.34 -10.21
CA ILE A 82 -7.71 -2.03 -11.27
C ILE A 82 -7.88 -3.23 -12.21
N ALA A 83 -6.79 -3.86 -12.64
CA ALA A 83 -6.83 -5.02 -13.51
C ALA A 83 -7.59 -6.20 -12.87
N TYR A 84 -7.38 -6.44 -11.57
CA TYR A 84 -8.09 -7.46 -10.81
C TYR A 84 -9.61 -7.24 -10.85
N TYR A 85 -10.08 -6.06 -10.41
CA TYR A 85 -11.52 -5.77 -10.32
C TYR A 85 -12.23 -5.64 -11.68
N ARG A 86 -11.50 -5.39 -12.76
CA ARG A 86 -12.07 -5.43 -14.12
C ARG A 86 -12.34 -6.84 -14.61
N ASN A 87 -11.59 -7.82 -14.11
CA ASN A 87 -11.64 -9.20 -14.56
C ASN A 87 -12.41 -10.11 -13.60
N GLU A 88 -12.80 -9.63 -12.42
CA GLU A 88 -13.67 -10.40 -11.53
C GLU A 88 -15.11 -10.47 -12.07
N PRO A 89 -15.71 -11.68 -12.15
CA PRO A 89 -17.13 -11.82 -12.45
C PRO A 89 -17.96 -11.20 -11.31
N ARG A 90 -18.90 -10.31 -11.67
CA ARG A 90 -19.87 -9.72 -10.74
C ARG A 90 -20.92 -10.71 -10.26
#